data_AF-A0A3G6J9C2-F1
#
_entry.id   AF-A0A3G6J9C2-F1
#
_cell.length_a   1.000
_cell.length_b   1.000
_cell.length_c   1.000
_cell.angle_alpha   90.00
_cell.angle_beta   90.00
_cell.angle_gamma   90.00
#
_symmetry.space_group_name_H-M   'P 1'
#
loop_
_entity.id
_entity.type
_entity.pdbx_description
1 polymer ?
#
loop_
_entity_poly.entity_id
_entity_poly.type
_entity_poly.pdbx_seq_one_letter_code
_entity_poly.pdbx_strand_id
1 'polypeptide(L)'
;MQQHSTGAGRLAVCGAIALLTLSGCQVASSSSPNPGAASPTPSTGATSHPQGLTNREVWEATAFAYQPSSSGDGVAIRGFRNDTNPHPGQPVVFPDTDPTGQPITEIAPLAFCYTVCGDFITDDTQTEMPLATPIHEQRMILAIDRWPAQLRRIGDGAFTYNQLQHIPNHWGTITHIGAAAFEGNHLQSLPQSWEGVVDLGESAFAANKLTAIPASFGVLTTLPAWVFSGNQLQAIAGDFGNVTQIGAGAFSHNQLQRLPRNWGSIKTLADGAFADNALETLAPAWDGVTSIGQSAFAGNALRALPQQWGQVRSLGAGAFADNALQTLPSHWGELQEIPAEAFARNTITALPATFGAVTHIGVGAFQGNQIIEVPAAPALAVDDYAFADNRLLTVPSSWEQVLAHSEGSIAGNPLCGQQPTDTPIMTADGARIAPIACGYYPEPAVLPDDELEPEPTNADLAQTR
;
A
#
# COMPACT_ATOMS: atom_id res chain seq x y z
N MET A 1 -23.75 34.25 -7.38
CA MET A 1 -22.35 34.70 -7.44
C MET A 1 -21.61 34.04 -6.29
N GLN A 2 -20.44 33.44 -6.62
CA GLN A 2 -19.44 32.81 -5.74
C GLN A 2 -19.92 31.54 -5.00
N GLN A 3 -19.74 30.35 -5.60
CA GLN A 3 -18.53 29.49 -5.63
C GLN A 3 -18.12 28.92 -4.27
N HIS A 4 -18.47 27.66 -4.04
CA HIS A 4 -17.64 26.72 -3.29
C HIS A 4 -17.60 25.40 -4.04
N SER A 5 -16.40 25.06 -4.53
CA SER A 5 -16.04 23.75 -5.05
C SER A 5 -15.67 22.83 -3.89
N THR A 6 -16.26 21.64 -3.85
CA THR A 6 -15.66 20.48 -3.20
C THR A 6 -16.03 19.25 -4.03
N GLY A 7 -15.08 18.83 -4.87
CA GLY A 7 -15.13 17.54 -5.55
C GLY A 7 -14.81 16.45 -4.55
N ALA A 8 -15.84 15.78 -4.04
CA ALA A 8 -15.69 14.51 -3.36
C ALA A 8 -15.64 13.40 -4.43
N GLY A 9 -14.42 12.97 -4.79
CA GLY A 9 -14.21 11.76 -5.55
C GLY A 9 -14.65 10.55 -4.74
N ARG A 10 -15.78 9.95 -5.11
CA ARG A 10 -16.23 8.67 -4.58
C ARG A 10 -15.29 7.57 -5.08
N LEU A 11 -14.45 7.04 -4.19
CA LEU A 11 -13.80 5.74 -4.39
C LEU A 11 -14.90 4.67 -4.48
N ALA A 12 -15.11 4.13 -5.68
CA ALA A 12 -15.87 2.91 -5.87
C ALA A 12 -14.98 1.73 -5.50
N VAL A 13 -15.24 1.15 -4.33
CA VAL A 13 -14.71 -0.15 -3.90
C VAL A 13 -15.33 -1.22 -4.81
N CYS A 14 -14.59 -1.66 -5.82
CA CYS A 14 -14.98 -2.84 -6.61
C CYS A 14 -14.59 -4.10 -5.84
N GLY A 15 -15.59 -4.72 -5.23
CA GLY A 15 -15.48 -6.00 -4.54
C GLY A 15 -15.00 -7.11 -5.48
N ALA A 16 -13.92 -7.77 -5.09
CA ALA A 16 -13.49 -9.02 -5.70
C ALA A 16 -14.51 -10.13 -5.40
N ILE A 17 -15.17 -10.61 -6.45
CA ILE A 17 -16.05 -11.79 -6.40
C ILE A 17 -15.15 -13.03 -6.27
N ALA A 18 -15.12 -13.61 -5.07
CA ALA A 18 -14.43 -14.87 -4.79
C ALA A 18 -15.16 -16.05 -5.46
N LEU A 19 -14.51 -16.68 -6.44
CA LEU A 19 -14.92 -17.97 -6.99
C LEU A 19 -14.41 -19.10 -6.08
N LEU A 20 -15.34 -19.69 -5.34
CA LEU A 20 -15.17 -20.93 -4.59
C LEU A 20 -14.77 -22.07 -5.55
N THR A 21 -13.62 -22.70 -5.33
CA THR A 21 -13.36 -24.06 -5.83
C THR A 21 -12.93 -24.97 -4.69
N LEU A 22 -13.62 -26.11 -4.63
CA LEU A 22 -13.51 -27.18 -3.65
C LEU A 22 -12.12 -27.84 -3.72
N SER A 23 -11.43 -27.89 -2.59
CA SER A 23 -10.22 -28.70 -2.42
C SER A 23 -10.57 -30.09 -1.88
N GLY A 24 -10.24 -31.12 -2.67
CA GLY A 24 -10.18 -32.51 -2.23
C GLY A 24 -8.79 -32.85 -1.68
N CYS A 25 -8.74 -33.20 -0.39
CA CYS A 25 -7.70 -34.02 0.26
C CYS A 25 -7.92 -35.50 -0.18
N GLN A 26 -7.00 -36.46 -0.29
CA GLN A 26 -5.65 -36.79 0.19
C GLN A 26 -5.15 -37.96 -0.69
N VAL A 27 -3.83 -38.13 -0.91
CA VAL A 27 -3.14 -39.43 -0.70
C VAL A 27 -1.67 -39.17 -0.30
N ALA A 28 -1.22 -39.89 0.71
CA ALA A 28 0.10 -39.84 1.32
C ALA A 28 1.09 -40.88 0.74
N SER A 29 2.34 -40.41 0.58
CA SER A 29 3.66 -41.00 0.96
C SER A 29 4.10 -42.46 0.72
N SER A 30 5.45 -42.56 0.63
CA SER A 30 6.40 -43.69 0.75
C SER A 30 6.88 -44.28 -0.60
N SER A 31 8.15 -44.60 -0.87
CA SER A 31 9.32 -44.90 -0.01
C SER A 31 10.66 -44.86 -0.81
N SER A 32 11.70 -44.24 -0.24
CA SER A 32 13.14 -44.61 -0.11
C SER A 32 14.03 -45.14 -1.27
N PRO A 33 15.39 -45.04 -1.13
CA PRO A 33 16.34 -44.82 -2.22
C PRO A 33 17.27 -46.01 -2.53
N ASN A 34 18.08 -45.93 -3.60
CA ASN A 34 19.33 -46.69 -3.67
C ASN A 34 20.42 -45.97 -4.50
N PRO A 35 21.71 -46.03 -4.10
CA PRO A 35 22.82 -45.26 -4.66
C PRO A 35 23.70 -46.08 -5.62
N GLY A 36 24.52 -45.40 -6.43
CA GLY A 36 25.54 -46.04 -7.26
C GLY A 36 26.57 -45.03 -7.76
N ALA A 37 27.78 -45.13 -7.22
CA ALA A 37 28.94 -44.29 -7.50
C ALA A 37 29.70 -44.69 -8.77
N ALA A 38 30.34 -43.73 -9.44
CA ALA A 38 31.72 -43.84 -9.99
C ALA A 38 32.19 -42.51 -10.61
N SER A 39 33.42 -42.12 -10.29
CA SER A 39 34.25 -41.08 -10.95
C SER A 39 35.55 -41.75 -11.44
N PRO A 40 36.54 -41.06 -12.06
CA PRO A 40 36.55 -40.13 -13.20
C PRO A 40 37.62 -40.57 -14.26
N THR A 41 38.00 -39.65 -15.17
CA THR A 41 39.27 -39.55 -15.97
C THR A 41 39.06 -39.49 -17.52
N PRO A 42 40.01 -38.94 -18.33
CA PRO A 42 39.81 -37.61 -18.94
C PRO A 42 40.01 -37.60 -20.48
N SER A 43 39.49 -36.62 -21.21
CA SER A 43 39.99 -36.33 -22.57
C SER A 43 39.74 -34.89 -23.03
N THR A 44 40.84 -34.13 -23.06
CA THR A 44 41.29 -33.22 -24.13
C THR A 44 40.25 -32.53 -25.02
N GLY A 45 40.16 -31.20 -24.86
CA GLY A 45 40.31 -30.20 -25.92
C GLY A 45 39.39 -30.23 -27.14
N ALA A 46 38.37 -29.37 -27.14
CA ALA A 46 37.93 -28.63 -28.34
C ALA A 46 37.09 -27.42 -27.90
N THR A 47 37.40 -26.26 -28.45
CA THR A 47 36.67 -25.00 -28.32
C THR A 47 35.18 -25.19 -28.65
N SER A 48 34.30 -25.09 -27.65
CA SER A 48 32.85 -25.13 -27.84
C SER A 48 32.28 -23.71 -27.91
N HIS A 49 31.84 -23.31 -29.10
CA HIS A 49 30.71 -22.40 -29.24
C HIS A 49 29.54 -22.93 -28.40
N PRO A 50 28.73 -22.10 -27.73
CA PRO A 50 27.54 -22.57 -27.05
C PRO A 50 26.49 -22.97 -28.10
N GLN A 51 26.58 -24.22 -28.56
CA GLN A 51 25.46 -24.92 -29.16
C GLN A 51 24.57 -25.44 -28.03
N GLY A 52 23.40 -24.84 -27.88
CA GLY A 52 22.43 -25.23 -26.86
C GLY A 52 21.08 -24.51 -26.90
N LEU A 53 20.75 -23.77 -27.97
CA LEU A 53 19.40 -23.26 -28.21
C LEU A 53 18.81 -24.00 -29.41
N THR A 54 18.50 -25.28 -29.22
CA THR A 54 17.75 -26.07 -30.21
C THR A 54 16.26 -25.92 -29.92
N ASN A 55 15.54 -25.17 -30.77
CA ASN A 55 14.08 -25.17 -30.93
C ASN A 55 13.21 -24.80 -29.71
N ARG A 56 13.55 -23.75 -28.96
CA ARG A 56 12.53 -22.83 -28.45
C ARG A 56 12.45 -21.70 -29.46
N GLU A 57 11.35 -21.65 -30.21
CA GLU A 57 11.15 -20.74 -31.33
C GLU A 57 11.42 -19.30 -30.88
N VAL A 58 12.56 -18.74 -31.31
CA VAL A 58 12.77 -17.30 -31.27
C VAL A 58 11.66 -16.72 -32.10
N TRP A 59 10.81 -15.91 -31.51
CA TRP A 59 9.81 -15.21 -32.28
C TRP A 59 10.52 -14.38 -33.33
N GLU A 60 10.26 -14.67 -34.60
CA GLU A 60 10.91 -13.94 -35.69
C GLU A 60 10.65 -12.44 -35.51
N ALA A 61 11.62 -11.60 -35.88
CA ALA A 61 11.44 -10.16 -35.85
C ALA A 61 10.21 -9.71 -36.67
N THR A 62 9.78 -10.52 -37.62
CA THR A 62 8.56 -10.33 -38.40
C THR A 62 7.28 -10.45 -37.58
N ALA A 63 7.30 -10.96 -36.34
CA ALA A 63 6.11 -11.12 -35.51
C ALA A 63 5.70 -9.89 -34.70
N PHE A 64 6.57 -8.89 -34.63
CA PHE A 64 6.34 -7.70 -33.82
C PHE A 64 6.10 -6.46 -34.69
N ALA A 65 5.33 -5.53 -34.14
CA ALA A 65 5.20 -4.20 -34.67
C ALA A 65 6.23 -3.28 -33.98
N TYR A 66 6.81 -2.37 -34.75
CA TYR A 66 7.89 -1.49 -34.29
C TYR A 66 7.55 -0.02 -34.45
N GLN A 67 8.20 0.81 -33.64
CA GLN A 67 8.22 2.27 -33.74
C GLN A 67 9.60 2.81 -33.31
N PRO A 68 9.94 4.07 -33.60
CA PRO A 68 11.13 4.69 -33.02
C PRO A 68 11.09 4.64 -31.49
N SER A 69 12.23 4.36 -30.85
CA SER A 69 12.35 4.43 -29.38
C SER A 69 12.16 5.86 -28.86
N SER A 70 11.62 5.98 -27.65
CA SER A 70 11.45 7.26 -26.93
C SER A 70 12.80 7.93 -26.63
N SER A 71 13.86 7.15 -26.47
CA SER A 71 15.24 7.63 -26.29
C SER A 71 15.98 7.95 -27.60
N GLY A 72 15.44 7.56 -28.75
CA GLY A 72 16.07 7.76 -30.06
C GLY A 72 17.34 6.93 -30.30
N ASP A 73 17.65 5.96 -29.44
CA ASP A 73 18.86 5.13 -29.48
C ASP A 73 18.65 3.77 -30.17
N GLY A 74 17.47 3.55 -30.73
CA GLY A 74 17.07 2.32 -31.41
C GLY A 74 15.58 2.30 -31.73
N VAL A 75 15.01 1.11 -31.75
CA VAL A 75 13.59 0.88 -32.02
C VAL A 75 12.88 0.26 -30.82
N ALA A 76 11.59 0.58 -30.70
CA ALA A 76 10.71 0.04 -29.68
C ALA A 76 9.75 -1.00 -30.27
N ILE A 77 9.53 -2.10 -29.55
CA ILE A 77 8.44 -3.03 -29.85
C ILE A 77 7.14 -2.46 -29.28
N ARG A 78 6.12 -2.30 -30.12
CA ARG A 78 4.80 -1.77 -29.71
C ARG A 78 3.69 -2.82 -29.63
N GLY A 79 4.06 -4.10 -29.72
CA GLY A 79 3.15 -5.25 -29.62
C GLY A 79 3.35 -6.27 -30.74
N PHE A 80 2.47 -7.27 -30.77
CA PHE A 80 2.41 -8.23 -31.89
C PHE A 80 1.83 -7.57 -33.14
N ARG A 81 2.17 -8.09 -34.32
CA ARG A 81 1.44 -7.73 -35.54
C ARG A 81 0.12 -8.50 -35.61
N ASN A 82 -0.89 -7.88 -36.22
CA ASN A 82 -2.22 -8.45 -36.40
C ASN A 82 -2.24 -9.78 -37.20
N ASP A 83 -1.21 -10.04 -38.02
CA ASP A 83 -1.08 -11.24 -38.85
C ASP A 83 -0.33 -12.39 -38.17
N THR A 84 0.18 -12.17 -36.95
CA THR A 84 0.90 -13.20 -36.19
C THR A 84 0.06 -13.73 -35.03
N ASN A 85 -0.06 -15.05 -34.95
CA ASN A 85 -0.79 -15.73 -33.88
C ASN A 85 0.21 -16.40 -32.93
N PRO A 86 0.41 -15.86 -31.71
CA PRO A 86 1.08 -16.59 -30.66
C PRO A 86 0.47 -17.95 -30.46
N HIS A 87 1.29 -18.99 -30.65
CA HIS A 87 0.90 -20.32 -30.20
C HIS A 87 0.60 -20.23 -28.69
N PRO A 88 -0.64 -20.56 -28.28
CA PRO A 88 -1.02 -20.50 -26.87
C PRO A 88 -0.05 -21.34 -26.04
N GLY A 89 0.58 -20.75 -25.03
CA GLY A 89 1.51 -21.45 -24.13
C GLY A 89 2.99 -21.33 -24.46
N GLN A 90 3.38 -20.75 -25.60
CA GLN A 90 4.79 -20.55 -25.90
C GLN A 90 5.34 -19.29 -25.21
N PRO A 91 6.51 -19.38 -24.54
CA PRO A 91 7.20 -18.20 -24.04
C PRO A 91 7.57 -17.22 -25.16
N VAL A 92 7.54 -15.93 -24.85
CA VAL A 92 8.01 -14.89 -25.76
C VAL A 92 9.53 -14.79 -25.67
N VAL A 93 10.18 -14.86 -26.82
CA VAL A 93 11.62 -14.66 -26.98
C VAL A 93 11.79 -13.45 -27.88
N PHE A 94 12.16 -12.31 -27.29
CA PHE A 94 12.30 -11.09 -28.08
C PHE A 94 13.55 -11.14 -28.98
N PRO A 95 13.46 -10.62 -30.22
CA PRO A 95 14.61 -10.49 -31.10
C PRO A 95 15.54 -9.37 -30.61
N ASP A 96 16.80 -9.40 -31.04
CA ASP A 96 17.78 -8.35 -30.70
C ASP A 96 17.67 -7.11 -31.60
N THR A 97 17.16 -7.30 -32.83
CA THR A 97 16.96 -6.23 -33.82
C THR A 97 15.61 -6.34 -34.50
N ASP A 98 15.14 -5.25 -35.08
CA ASP A 98 14.01 -5.28 -36.03
C ASP A 98 14.43 -5.90 -37.39
N PRO A 99 13.50 -6.03 -38.35
CA PRO A 99 13.82 -6.55 -39.69
C PRO A 99 14.81 -5.70 -40.51
N THR A 100 15.07 -4.46 -40.11
CA THR A 100 16.04 -3.56 -40.77
C THR A 100 17.44 -3.64 -40.14
N GLY A 101 17.58 -4.39 -39.04
CA GLY A 101 18.81 -4.53 -38.28
C GLY A 101 19.03 -3.44 -37.22
N GLN A 102 18.03 -2.58 -36.96
CA GLN A 102 18.11 -1.61 -35.87
C GLN A 102 17.95 -2.31 -34.51
N PRO A 103 18.76 -1.95 -33.50
CA PRO A 103 18.70 -2.59 -32.19
C PRO A 103 17.40 -2.27 -31.47
N ILE A 104 16.81 -3.29 -30.84
CA ILE A 104 15.64 -3.09 -29.97
C ILE A 104 16.12 -2.61 -28.61
N THR A 105 15.81 -1.35 -28.30
CA THR A 105 16.21 -0.68 -27.06
C THR A 105 15.06 -0.45 -26.09
N GLU A 106 13.82 -0.66 -26.54
CA GLU A 106 12.61 -0.42 -25.74
C GLU A 106 11.48 -1.42 -26.02
N ILE A 107 10.74 -1.77 -24.97
CA ILE A 107 9.37 -2.25 -25.09
C ILE A 107 8.48 -1.04 -24.83
N ALA A 108 7.68 -0.63 -25.81
CA ALA A 108 6.91 0.60 -25.73
C ALA A 108 5.85 0.54 -24.61
N PRO A 109 5.39 1.68 -24.10
CA PRO A 109 4.24 1.73 -23.21
C PRO A 109 3.04 0.98 -23.80
N LEU A 110 2.36 0.21 -22.95
CA LEU A 110 1.17 -0.59 -23.27
C LEU A 110 1.35 -1.63 -24.39
N ALA A 111 2.59 -1.94 -24.80
CA ALA A 111 2.86 -2.79 -25.98
C ALA A 111 2.12 -4.13 -25.98
N PHE A 112 1.96 -4.76 -24.81
CA PHE A 112 1.32 -6.06 -24.65
C PHE A 112 0.21 -6.03 -23.60
N CYS A 113 -0.42 -4.89 -23.34
CA CYS A 113 -1.50 -4.79 -22.36
C CYS A 113 -2.79 -5.51 -22.82
N TYR A 114 -3.42 -6.30 -21.92
CA TYR A 114 -4.61 -7.07 -22.27
C TYR A 114 -5.96 -6.43 -21.90
N THR A 115 -6.25 -6.18 -20.61
CA THR A 115 -7.66 -5.99 -20.17
C THR A 115 -8.11 -4.57 -19.80
N VAL A 116 -7.23 -3.58 -19.67
CA VAL A 116 -7.62 -2.28 -19.04
C VAL A 116 -7.02 -1.03 -19.71
N CYS A 117 -6.41 -1.15 -20.89
CA CYS A 117 -5.69 -0.01 -21.49
C CYS A 117 -6.55 1.00 -22.24
N GLY A 118 -7.88 0.82 -22.27
CA GLY A 118 -8.80 1.73 -22.95
C GLY A 118 -9.02 3.08 -22.24
N ASP A 119 -8.81 3.14 -20.92
CA ASP A 119 -9.21 4.30 -20.10
C ASP A 119 -8.03 5.23 -19.70
N PHE A 120 -6.78 4.87 -20.01
CA PHE A 120 -5.59 5.67 -19.66
C PHE A 120 -5.06 6.56 -20.80
N ILE A 121 -5.70 6.55 -21.97
CA ILE A 121 -5.34 7.43 -23.10
C ILE A 121 -6.23 8.67 -23.06
N THR A 122 -5.99 9.57 -22.12
CA THR A 122 -6.54 10.93 -22.19
C THR A 122 -5.50 11.95 -21.73
N ASP A 123 -4.57 12.35 -22.61
CA ASP A 123 -4.09 13.74 -22.63
C ASP A 123 -3.41 14.18 -23.94
N ASP A 124 -4.01 15.18 -24.58
CA ASP A 124 -3.48 16.35 -25.32
C ASP A 124 -2.22 16.32 -26.20
N THR A 125 -1.96 15.24 -26.95
CA THR A 125 -1.28 15.43 -28.25
C THR A 125 -2.08 14.81 -29.38
N GLN A 126 -2.60 15.69 -30.26
CA GLN A 126 -3.22 15.32 -31.53
C GLN A 126 -2.23 14.65 -32.47
N THR A 127 -1.92 13.39 -32.17
CA THR A 127 -1.75 12.38 -33.19
C THR A 127 -2.80 11.36 -32.84
N GLU A 128 -3.90 11.36 -33.58
CA GLU A 128 -4.86 10.26 -33.56
C GLU A 128 -4.04 8.97 -33.77
N MET A 129 -3.68 8.28 -32.68
CA MET A 129 -3.41 6.86 -32.77
C MET A 129 -4.74 6.30 -33.28
N PRO A 130 -4.79 5.72 -34.49
CA PRO A 130 -5.95 4.92 -34.83
C PRO A 130 -6.04 3.93 -33.69
N LEU A 131 -7.16 3.94 -32.96
CA LEU A 131 -7.47 2.88 -32.00
C LEU A 131 -6.99 1.60 -32.66
N ALA A 132 -5.94 1.00 -32.08
CA ALA A 132 -5.54 -0.32 -32.48
C ALA A 132 -6.84 -1.12 -32.48
N THR A 133 -7.12 -1.73 -33.63
CA THR A 133 -8.20 -2.69 -33.85
C THR A 133 -8.67 -3.33 -32.54
N PRO A 134 -9.99 -3.46 -32.30
CA PRO A 134 -10.54 -3.81 -30.99
C PRO A 134 -9.69 -4.87 -30.28
N ILE A 135 -9.35 -4.59 -29.02
CA ILE A 135 -8.44 -5.28 -28.09
C ILE A 135 -8.81 -6.79 -27.87
N HIS A 136 -9.79 -7.30 -28.61
CA HIS A 136 -10.41 -8.61 -28.47
C HIS A 136 -9.54 -9.81 -28.92
N GLU A 137 -8.33 -9.62 -29.44
CA GLU A 137 -7.48 -10.74 -29.90
C GLU A 137 -6.02 -10.73 -29.40
N GLN A 138 -5.62 -9.85 -28.47
CA GLN A 138 -4.31 -10.04 -27.82
C GLN A 138 -4.39 -11.25 -26.89
N ARG A 139 -3.71 -12.36 -27.19
CA ARG A 139 -3.67 -13.51 -26.29
C ARG A 139 -2.69 -13.21 -25.15
N MET A 140 -3.13 -13.46 -23.91
CA MET A 140 -2.34 -13.23 -22.70
C MET A 140 -0.96 -13.90 -22.80
N ILE A 141 0.09 -13.16 -22.45
CA ILE A 141 1.46 -13.68 -22.41
C ILE A 141 1.64 -14.47 -21.11
N LEU A 142 2.18 -15.69 -21.22
CA LEU A 142 2.40 -16.60 -20.10
C LEU A 142 3.83 -16.56 -19.55
N ALA A 143 4.83 -16.30 -20.40
CA ALA A 143 6.23 -16.21 -19.99
C ALA A 143 7.06 -15.39 -20.98
N ILE A 144 8.13 -14.77 -20.48
CA ILE A 144 9.19 -14.16 -21.29
C ILE A 144 10.48 -14.91 -21.00
N ASP A 145 11.09 -15.47 -22.03
CA ASP A 145 12.30 -16.30 -21.92
C ASP A 145 13.58 -15.48 -22.08
N ARG A 146 13.54 -14.40 -22.88
CA ARG A 146 14.72 -13.58 -23.19
C ARG A 146 14.36 -12.13 -23.48
N TRP A 147 15.15 -11.22 -22.92
CA TRP A 147 15.17 -9.79 -23.31
C TRP A 147 16.10 -9.56 -24.51
N PRO A 148 15.83 -8.56 -25.37
CA PRO A 148 16.81 -8.06 -26.34
C PRO A 148 18.11 -7.64 -25.64
N ALA A 149 19.25 -7.94 -26.23
CA ALA A 149 20.57 -7.70 -25.62
C ALA A 149 20.89 -6.23 -25.35
N GLN A 150 20.22 -5.29 -26.03
CA GLN A 150 20.38 -3.85 -25.85
C GLN A 150 19.14 -3.19 -25.25
N LEU A 151 18.19 -3.97 -24.71
CA LEU A 151 16.98 -3.43 -24.11
C LEU A 151 17.33 -2.58 -22.89
N ARG A 152 16.92 -1.31 -22.89
CA ARG A 152 17.15 -0.36 -21.80
C ARG A 152 15.88 0.01 -21.06
N ARG A 153 14.74 0.01 -21.76
CA ARG A 153 13.47 0.55 -21.24
C ARG A 153 12.34 -0.46 -21.42
N ILE A 154 11.59 -0.69 -20.36
CA ILE A 154 10.26 -1.30 -20.42
C ILE A 154 9.28 -0.18 -20.08
N GLY A 155 8.43 0.18 -21.02
CA GLY A 155 7.49 1.29 -20.87
C GLY A 155 6.35 1.01 -19.90
N ASP A 156 5.62 2.06 -19.57
CA ASP A 156 4.49 2.00 -18.66
C ASP A 156 3.43 1.02 -19.16
N GLY A 157 2.94 0.15 -18.27
CA GLY A 157 1.94 -0.87 -18.56
C GLY A 157 2.33 -1.84 -19.68
N ALA A 158 3.61 -1.95 -20.06
CA ALA A 158 4.06 -2.73 -21.20
C ALA A 158 3.53 -4.18 -21.20
N PHE A 159 3.41 -4.80 -20.03
CA PHE A 159 2.90 -6.16 -19.83
C PHE A 159 1.75 -6.24 -18.82
N THR A 160 1.06 -5.14 -18.56
CA THR A 160 0.01 -5.11 -17.51
C THR A 160 -1.16 -6.04 -17.83
N TYR A 161 -1.73 -6.63 -16.78
CA TYR A 161 -2.88 -7.53 -16.82
C TYR A 161 -2.74 -8.74 -17.77
N ASN A 162 -1.56 -9.33 -17.82
CA ASN A 162 -1.30 -10.58 -18.55
C ASN A 162 -1.38 -11.81 -17.62
N GLN A 163 -0.87 -12.95 -18.07
CA GLN A 163 -0.75 -14.17 -17.27
C GLN A 163 0.72 -14.54 -17.02
N LEU A 164 1.64 -13.57 -17.01
CA LEU A 164 3.08 -13.84 -16.91
C LEU A 164 3.38 -14.57 -15.61
N GLN A 165 3.94 -15.78 -15.73
CA GLN A 165 4.38 -16.60 -14.59
C GLN A 165 5.89 -16.43 -14.34
N HIS A 166 6.65 -16.23 -15.41
CA HIS A 166 8.11 -16.09 -15.36
C HIS A 166 8.59 -15.04 -16.37
N ILE A 167 9.62 -14.30 -15.96
CA ILE A 167 10.43 -13.41 -16.80
C ILE A 167 11.90 -13.83 -16.67
N PRO A 168 12.82 -13.38 -17.56
CA PRO A 168 14.23 -13.74 -17.48
C PRO A 168 14.80 -13.41 -16.10
N ASN A 169 15.64 -14.29 -15.55
CA ASN A 169 16.17 -14.17 -14.20
C ASN A 169 17.19 -13.03 -14.00
N HIS A 170 17.45 -12.22 -15.03
CA HIS A 170 18.32 -11.06 -15.03
C HIS A 170 17.69 -9.92 -15.86
N TRP A 171 17.96 -8.69 -15.45
CA TRP A 171 17.55 -7.46 -16.17
C TRP A 171 18.53 -7.08 -17.29
N GLY A 172 19.78 -7.58 -17.27
CA GLY A 172 20.76 -7.27 -18.31
C GLY A 172 21.06 -5.77 -18.38
N THR A 173 20.75 -5.14 -19.50
CA THR A 173 20.97 -3.70 -19.75
C THR A 173 19.77 -2.81 -19.42
N ILE A 174 18.68 -3.38 -18.89
CA ILE A 174 17.48 -2.63 -18.55
C ILE A 174 17.79 -1.69 -17.39
N THR A 175 17.57 -0.40 -17.62
CA THR A 175 17.79 0.67 -16.64
C THR A 175 16.47 1.29 -16.15
N HIS A 176 15.39 1.14 -16.92
CA HIS A 176 14.09 1.75 -16.65
C HIS A 176 12.97 0.72 -16.77
N ILE A 177 12.19 0.59 -15.70
CA ILE A 177 10.96 -0.23 -15.65
C ILE A 177 9.81 0.73 -15.34
N GLY A 178 8.91 0.91 -16.29
CA GLY A 178 7.81 1.86 -16.21
C GLY A 178 6.75 1.53 -15.17
N ALA A 179 5.85 2.48 -14.95
CA ALA A 179 4.71 2.32 -14.06
C ALA A 179 3.79 1.19 -14.53
N ALA A 180 3.28 0.37 -13.62
CA ALA A 180 2.44 -0.79 -13.90
C ALA A 180 3.02 -1.78 -14.94
N ALA A 181 4.32 -1.73 -15.25
CA ALA A 181 4.92 -2.48 -16.35
C ALA A 181 4.59 -3.98 -16.33
N PHE A 182 4.51 -4.58 -15.13
CA PHE A 182 4.15 -5.98 -14.92
C PHE A 182 2.97 -6.16 -13.96
N GLU A 183 2.15 -5.13 -13.74
CA GLU A 183 1.00 -5.20 -12.83
C GLU A 183 0.00 -6.28 -13.26
N GLY A 184 -0.67 -6.92 -12.30
CA GLY A 184 -1.81 -7.80 -12.59
C GLY A 184 -1.43 -9.11 -13.29
N ASN A 185 -0.28 -9.70 -12.91
CA ASN A 185 0.25 -10.92 -13.52
C ASN A 185 0.30 -12.08 -12.50
N HIS A 186 1.09 -13.12 -12.80
CA HIS A 186 1.26 -14.32 -11.96
C HIS A 186 2.72 -14.57 -11.60
N LEU A 187 3.56 -13.53 -11.59
CA LEU A 187 4.98 -13.65 -11.31
C LEU A 187 5.19 -14.12 -9.87
N GLN A 188 6.03 -15.13 -9.69
CA GLN A 188 6.36 -15.68 -8.37
C GLN A 188 7.71 -15.19 -7.81
N SER A 189 8.59 -14.74 -8.71
CA SER A 189 9.94 -14.28 -8.39
C SER A 189 10.35 -13.15 -9.32
N LEU A 190 11.18 -12.25 -8.79
CA LEU A 190 11.82 -11.20 -9.57
C LEU A 190 13.24 -11.61 -10.00
N PRO A 191 13.80 -10.96 -11.04
CA PRO A 191 15.20 -11.14 -11.44
C PRO A 191 16.16 -10.80 -10.28
N GLN A 192 17.36 -11.38 -10.28
CA GLN A 192 18.32 -11.14 -9.20
C GLN A 192 19.19 -9.90 -9.41
N SER A 193 19.33 -9.41 -10.64
CA SER A 193 20.32 -8.38 -11.00
C SER A 193 19.71 -6.96 -11.05
N TRP A 194 19.69 -6.22 -9.94
CA TRP A 194 19.10 -4.87 -9.86
C TRP A 194 20.08 -3.71 -9.94
N GLU A 195 21.38 -3.99 -10.04
CA GLU A 195 22.45 -2.99 -10.00
C GLU A 195 22.33 -1.91 -11.08
N GLY A 196 21.77 -2.25 -12.25
CA GLY A 196 21.60 -1.33 -13.37
C GLY A 196 20.24 -0.63 -13.44
N VAL A 197 19.24 -1.05 -12.65
CA VAL A 197 17.91 -0.42 -12.66
C VAL A 197 17.99 0.88 -11.87
N VAL A 198 17.91 2.00 -12.58
CA VAL A 198 18.01 3.35 -12.01
C VAL A 198 16.64 3.99 -11.80
N ASP A 199 15.63 3.48 -12.51
CA ASP A 199 14.28 4.01 -12.50
C ASP A 199 13.26 2.87 -12.48
N LEU A 200 12.38 2.92 -11.49
CA LEU A 200 11.34 1.94 -11.23
C LEU A 200 10.03 2.71 -11.05
N GLY A 201 9.00 2.33 -11.80
CA GLY A 201 7.71 2.99 -11.78
C GLY A 201 6.79 2.51 -10.67
N GLU A 202 5.77 3.32 -10.41
CA GLU A 202 4.67 2.99 -9.49
C GLU A 202 3.95 1.72 -9.92
N SER A 203 3.51 0.91 -8.96
CA SER A 203 2.79 -0.36 -9.22
C SER A 203 3.49 -1.35 -10.15
N ALA A 204 4.79 -1.17 -10.48
CA ALA A 204 5.44 -1.93 -11.55
C ALA A 204 5.31 -3.45 -11.39
N PHE A 205 5.22 -3.95 -10.15
CA PHE A 205 5.02 -5.37 -9.82
C PHE A 205 3.80 -5.61 -8.90
N ALA A 206 2.83 -4.70 -8.90
CA ALA A 206 1.60 -4.85 -8.11
C ALA A 206 0.74 -6.03 -8.60
N ALA A 207 -0.12 -6.55 -7.73
CA ALA A 207 -1.11 -7.58 -8.04
C ALA A 207 -0.49 -8.82 -8.74
N ASN A 208 0.57 -9.38 -8.14
CA ASN A 208 1.27 -10.56 -8.61
C ASN A 208 1.24 -11.68 -7.54
N LYS A 209 2.09 -12.70 -7.69
CA LYS A 209 2.21 -13.82 -6.73
C LYS A 209 3.62 -13.88 -6.13
N LEU A 210 4.29 -12.73 -6.01
CA LEU A 210 5.67 -12.68 -5.53
C LEU A 210 5.73 -13.17 -4.09
N THR A 211 6.65 -14.10 -3.83
CA THR A 211 6.88 -14.67 -2.49
C THR A 211 8.12 -14.09 -1.80
N ALA A 212 9.01 -13.48 -2.58
CA ALA A 212 10.19 -12.78 -2.10
C ALA A 212 10.54 -11.60 -3.03
N ILE A 213 11.17 -10.59 -2.46
CA ILE A 213 11.85 -9.52 -3.20
C ILE A 213 13.37 -9.78 -3.22
N PRO A 214 14.10 -9.17 -4.18
CA PRO A 214 15.55 -9.24 -4.23
C PRO A 214 16.21 -8.74 -2.95
N ALA A 215 17.42 -9.21 -2.65
CA ALA A 215 18.19 -8.78 -1.48
C ALA A 215 18.68 -7.33 -1.57
N SER A 216 18.71 -6.73 -2.76
CA SER A 216 19.11 -5.34 -2.99
C SER A 216 18.44 -4.80 -4.25
N PHE A 217 18.15 -3.50 -4.23
CA PHE A 217 17.64 -2.73 -5.36
C PHE A 217 18.75 -1.86 -6.03
N GLY A 218 20.02 -2.18 -5.76
CA GLY A 218 21.16 -1.50 -6.37
C GLY A 218 21.24 -0.02 -5.97
N VAL A 219 21.07 0.86 -6.97
CA VAL A 219 21.22 2.32 -6.82
C VAL A 219 19.93 3.04 -6.46
N LEU A 220 18.78 2.33 -6.39
CA LEU A 220 17.51 2.95 -6.07
C LEU A 220 17.52 3.56 -4.66
N THR A 221 17.12 4.83 -4.57
CA THR A 221 17.01 5.59 -3.32
C THR A 221 15.57 5.71 -2.82
N THR A 222 14.60 5.36 -3.66
CA THR A 222 13.16 5.39 -3.35
C THR A 222 12.51 4.14 -3.91
N LEU A 223 11.69 3.47 -3.10
CA LEU A 223 10.73 2.49 -3.61
C LEU A 223 9.44 3.23 -4.00
N PRO A 224 8.95 3.08 -5.23
CA PRO A 224 7.76 3.79 -5.71
C PRO A 224 6.49 3.40 -4.96
N ALA A 225 5.44 4.19 -5.15
CA ALA A 225 4.13 3.86 -4.64
C ALA A 225 3.62 2.53 -5.22
N TRP A 226 2.99 1.72 -4.38
CA TRP A 226 2.30 0.47 -4.72
C TRP A 226 3.15 -0.61 -5.42
N VAL A 227 4.46 -0.42 -5.53
CA VAL A 227 5.34 -1.19 -6.41
C VAL A 227 5.28 -2.71 -6.20
N PHE A 228 5.07 -3.18 -4.95
CA PHE A 228 4.89 -4.60 -4.60
C PHE A 228 3.54 -4.87 -3.90
N SER A 229 2.56 -3.97 -4.03
CA SER A 229 1.23 -4.14 -3.42
C SER A 229 0.50 -5.37 -3.94
N GLY A 230 -0.29 -6.05 -3.11
CA GLY A 230 -1.13 -7.18 -3.55
C GLY A 230 -0.33 -8.39 -4.01
N ASN A 231 0.69 -8.79 -3.24
CA ASN A 231 1.53 -9.95 -3.50
C ASN A 231 1.42 -10.97 -2.34
N GLN A 232 2.32 -11.97 -2.32
CA GLN A 232 2.35 -13.04 -1.32
C GLN A 232 3.65 -13.01 -0.51
N LEU A 233 4.22 -11.82 -0.30
CA LEU A 233 5.48 -11.65 0.41
C LEU A 233 5.29 -12.00 1.89
N GLN A 234 6.10 -12.93 2.41
CA GLN A 234 6.03 -13.35 3.82
C GLN A 234 7.07 -12.65 4.71
N ALA A 235 8.19 -12.24 4.12
CA ALA A 235 9.25 -11.52 4.81
C ALA A 235 10.07 -10.69 3.82
N ILE A 236 10.74 -9.68 4.33
CA ILE A 236 11.82 -8.96 3.63
C ILE A 236 13.13 -9.46 4.24
N ALA A 237 13.85 -10.29 3.49
CA ALA A 237 14.97 -11.10 4.00
C ALA A 237 16.31 -10.33 4.16
N GLY A 238 16.44 -9.15 3.53
CA GLY A 238 17.63 -8.30 3.56
C GLY A 238 17.42 -7.00 4.32
N ASP A 239 18.22 -5.98 4.03
CA ASP A 239 17.91 -4.58 4.34
C ASP A 239 17.34 -3.88 3.09
N PHE A 240 16.99 -2.61 3.21
CA PHE A 240 16.53 -1.81 2.08
C PHE A 240 17.68 -1.16 1.28
N GLY A 241 18.94 -1.49 1.58
CA GLY A 241 20.13 -0.94 0.94
C GLY A 241 20.20 0.59 1.00
N ASN A 242 20.29 1.20 -0.18
CA ASN A 242 20.38 2.65 -0.38
C ASN A 242 19.02 3.37 -0.33
N VAL A 243 17.91 2.63 -0.18
CA VAL A 243 16.58 3.23 -0.14
C VAL A 243 16.46 4.09 1.11
N THR A 244 16.06 5.33 0.91
CA THR A 244 15.79 6.33 1.96
C THR A 244 14.30 6.58 2.14
N GLN A 245 13.47 6.23 1.15
CA GLN A 245 12.03 6.44 1.18
C GLN A 245 11.27 5.22 0.67
N ILE A 246 10.30 4.76 1.46
CA ILE A 246 9.31 3.76 1.03
C ILE A 246 8.05 4.50 0.60
N GLY A 247 7.66 4.33 -0.66
CA GLY A 247 6.49 4.95 -1.26
C GLY A 247 5.17 4.44 -0.70
N ALA A 248 4.10 5.17 -1.01
CA ALA A 248 2.78 4.88 -0.48
C ALA A 248 2.30 3.49 -0.91
N GLY A 249 1.80 2.67 0.01
CA GLY A 249 1.32 1.33 -0.31
C GLY A 249 2.37 0.38 -0.89
N ALA A 250 3.67 0.69 -0.83
CA ALA A 250 4.70 -0.07 -1.56
C ALA A 250 4.69 -1.58 -1.26
N PHE A 251 4.34 -1.96 -0.03
CA PHE A 251 4.21 -3.35 0.42
C PHE A 251 2.82 -3.68 0.99
N SER A 252 1.79 -2.87 0.68
CA SER A 252 0.44 -3.13 1.21
C SER A 252 -0.16 -4.44 0.68
N HIS A 253 -1.14 -5.00 1.40
CA HIS A 253 -1.86 -6.21 1.00
C HIS A 253 -0.93 -7.38 0.66
N ASN A 254 -0.05 -7.71 1.60
CA ASN A 254 0.87 -8.84 1.52
C ASN A 254 0.67 -9.77 2.73
N GLN A 255 1.60 -10.69 2.96
CA GLN A 255 1.57 -11.64 4.07
C GLN A 255 2.77 -11.45 4.99
N LEU A 256 3.33 -10.22 5.05
CA LEU A 256 4.58 -9.95 5.75
C LEU A 256 4.40 -10.21 7.24
N GLN A 257 5.18 -11.14 7.77
CA GLN A 257 5.22 -11.43 9.21
C GLN A 257 6.37 -10.70 9.90
N ARG A 258 7.43 -10.37 9.14
CA ARG A 258 8.65 -9.75 9.65
C ARG A 258 9.26 -8.79 8.63
N LEU A 259 9.72 -7.65 9.14
CA LEU A 259 10.56 -6.70 8.44
C LEU A 259 12.05 -6.93 8.79
N PRO A 260 12.98 -6.28 8.07
CA PRO A 260 14.41 -6.33 8.38
C PRO A 260 14.70 -5.93 9.82
N ARG A 261 15.81 -6.41 10.41
CA ARG A 261 16.17 -6.10 11.81
C ARG A 261 16.53 -4.63 12.05
N ASN A 262 16.81 -3.87 11.00
CA ASN A 262 17.07 -2.44 11.06
C ASN A 262 16.50 -1.75 9.81
N TRP A 263 16.27 -0.45 9.91
CA TRP A 263 15.76 0.37 8.81
C TRP A 263 16.85 0.87 7.85
N GLY A 264 18.13 0.57 8.10
CA GLY A 264 19.24 1.04 7.26
C GLY A 264 19.21 2.54 7.03
N SER A 265 19.09 2.94 5.76
CA SER A 265 19.07 4.35 5.32
C SER A 265 17.67 4.98 5.27
N ILE A 266 16.61 4.24 5.63
CA ILE A 266 15.22 4.69 5.53
C ILE A 266 14.96 5.85 6.49
N LYS A 267 14.44 6.94 5.92
CA LYS A 267 14.06 8.16 6.64
C LYS A 267 12.57 8.40 6.68
N THR A 268 11.86 7.94 5.66
CA THR A 268 10.44 8.21 5.46
C THR A 268 9.70 6.95 5.03
N LEU A 269 8.63 6.65 5.75
CA LEU A 269 7.63 5.66 5.38
C LEU A 269 6.39 6.43 4.95
N ALA A 270 6.00 6.33 3.68
CA ALA A 270 4.80 7.00 3.20
C ALA A 270 3.52 6.25 3.58
N ASP A 271 2.38 6.81 3.17
CA ASP A 271 1.06 6.34 3.57
C ASP A 271 0.82 4.87 3.18
N GLY A 272 0.32 4.07 4.12
CA GLY A 272 -0.01 2.67 3.88
C GLY A 272 1.17 1.78 3.48
N ALA A 273 2.43 2.22 3.64
CA ALA A 273 3.62 1.53 3.13
C ALA A 273 3.64 0.03 3.46
N PHE A 274 3.17 -0.37 4.64
CA PHE A 274 3.07 -1.75 5.12
C PHE A 274 1.65 -2.12 5.62
N ALA A 275 0.62 -1.40 5.15
CA ALA A 275 -0.77 -1.68 5.56
C ALA A 275 -1.22 -3.09 5.13
N ASP A 276 -2.18 -3.66 5.86
CA ASP A 276 -2.84 -4.93 5.53
C ASP A 276 -1.85 -6.07 5.29
N ASN A 277 -1.12 -6.41 6.35
CA ASN A 277 -0.12 -7.47 6.40
C ASN A 277 -0.32 -8.33 7.66
N ALA A 278 0.67 -9.17 8.02
CA ALA A 278 0.61 -10.04 9.19
C ALA A 278 1.74 -9.74 10.19
N LEU A 279 2.19 -8.48 10.27
CA LEU A 279 3.34 -8.11 11.09
C LEU A 279 2.98 -8.25 12.58
N GLU A 280 3.76 -9.03 13.32
CA GLU A 280 3.58 -9.18 14.78
C GLU A 280 4.49 -8.24 15.60
N THR A 281 5.62 -7.86 15.01
CA THR A 281 6.65 -7.02 15.62
C THR A 281 7.30 -6.11 14.58
N LEU A 282 7.77 -4.95 15.01
CA LEU A 282 8.60 -4.06 14.19
C LEU A 282 10.09 -4.22 14.53
N ALA A 283 10.95 -3.76 13.63
CA ALA A 283 12.39 -3.67 13.86
C ALA A 283 12.69 -2.83 15.12
N PRO A 284 13.71 -3.15 15.94
CA PRO A 284 14.01 -2.38 17.14
C PRO A 284 14.70 -1.03 16.90
N ALA A 285 15.42 -0.83 15.79
CA ALA A 285 16.29 0.33 15.57
C ALA A 285 15.70 1.37 14.62
N TRP A 286 15.16 2.48 15.15
CA TRP A 286 14.46 3.55 14.40
C TRP A 286 15.24 4.88 14.32
N ASP A 287 16.53 4.88 14.65
CA ASP A 287 17.34 6.10 14.80
C ASP A 287 17.37 7.02 13.56
N GLY A 288 17.17 6.46 12.36
CA GLY A 288 17.15 7.20 11.09
C GLY A 288 15.75 7.61 10.59
N VAL A 289 14.68 7.00 11.10
CA VAL A 289 13.31 7.26 10.63
C VAL A 289 12.81 8.55 11.27
N THR A 290 12.30 9.45 10.43
CA THR A 290 11.84 10.79 10.85
C THR A 290 10.35 11.00 10.65
N SER A 291 9.75 10.27 9.70
CA SER A 291 8.34 10.42 9.33
C SER A 291 7.70 9.07 9.00
N ILE A 292 6.50 8.87 9.56
CA ILE A 292 5.64 7.71 9.32
C ILE A 292 4.29 8.22 8.84
N GLY A 293 3.91 7.84 7.62
CA GLY A 293 2.71 8.30 6.95
C GLY A 293 1.41 7.73 7.50
N GLN A 294 0.31 8.19 6.93
CA GLN A 294 -1.04 7.78 7.27
C GLN A 294 -1.20 6.26 7.07
N SER A 295 -1.77 5.57 8.04
CA SER A 295 -2.05 4.13 7.97
C SER A 295 -0.83 3.25 7.64
N ALA A 296 0.41 3.75 7.83
CA ALA A 296 1.63 3.08 7.36
C ALA A 296 1.76 1.62 7.83
N PHE A 297 1.23 1.28 9.00
CA PHE A 297 1.19 -0.06 9.58
C PHE A 297 -0.23 -0.51 9.97
N ALA A 298 -1.27 0.10 9.41
CA ALA A 298 -2.65 -0.27 9.72
C ALA A 298 -2.98 -1.70 9.28
N GLY A 299 -3.92 -2.38 9.93
CA GLY A 299 -4.37 -3.71 9.52
C GLY A 299 -3.28 -4.79 9.64
N ASN A 300 -2.59 -4.82 10.77
CA ASN A 300 -1.53 -5.80 11.06
C ASN A 300 -1.83 -6.55 12.38
N ALA A 301 -0.87 -7.32 12.89
CA ALA A 301 -1.00 -8.08 14.14
C ALA A 301 -0.02 -7.59 15.22
N LEU A 302 0.40 -6.32 15.17
CA LEU A 302 1.44 -5.78 16.04
C LEU A 302 0.97 -5.82 17.48
N ARG A 303 1.79 -6.40 18.38
CA ARG A 303 1.46 -6.51 19.82
C ARG A 303 2.13 -5.47 20.69
N ALA A 304 3.27 -4.98 20.23
CA ALA A 304 4.04 -3.95 20.90
C ALA A 304 4.79 -3.11 19.88
N LEU A 305 5.03 -1.87 20.27
CA LEU A 305 5.88 -0.94 19.57
C LEU A 305 7.32 -0.97 20.13
N PRO A 306 8.33 -0.60 19.33
CA PRO A 306 9.70 -0.41 19.81
C PRO A 306 9.75 0.61 20.96
N GLN A 307 10.73 0.47 21.86
CA GLN A 307 10.92 1.41 22.97
C GLN A 307 11.75 2.65 22.56
N GLN A 308 12.41 2.60 21.41
CA GLN A 308 13.29 3.66 20.91
C GLN A 308 12.80 4.12 19.54
N TRP A 309 12.27 5.34 19.49
CA TRP A 309 11.72 5.98 18.29
C TRP A 309 12.67 7.01 17.67
N GLY A 310 13.90 7.13 18.21
CA GLY A 310 14.95 7.96 17.64
C GLY A 310 14.51 9.39 17.32
N GLN A 311 14.52 9.72 16.02
CA GLN A 311 14.23 11.05 15.46
C GLN A 311 12.83 11.14 14.82
N VAL A 312 11.90 10.26 15.17
CA VAL A 312 10.52 10.35 14.66
C VAL A 312 9.91 11.67 15.16
N ARG A 313 9.50 12.49 14.19
CA ARG A 313 8.93 13.84 14.39
C ARG A 313 7.50 13.95 13.88
N SER A 314 7.12 13.06 12.96
CA SER A 314 5.80 13.07 12.33
C SER A 314 5.24 11.66 12.30
N LEU A 315 3.99 11.57 12.74
CA LEU A 315 3.13 10.40 12.64
C LEU A 315 1.89 10.81 11.83
N GLY A 316 1.42 9.95 10.93
CA GLY A 316 0.19 10.16 10.17
C GLY A 316 -1.04 9.60 10.87
N ALA A 317 -2.22 10.02 10.41
CA ALA A 317 -3.50 9.49 10.89
C ALA A 317 -3.57 7.97 10.72
N GLY A 318 -4.18 7.26 11.67
CA GLY A 318 -4.37 5.81 11.58
C GLY A 318 -3.08 4.97 11.48
N ALA A 319 -1.90 5.54 11.70
CA ALA A 319 -0.62 4.90 11.38
C ALA A 319 -0.46 3.49 11.97
N PHE A 320 -1.03 3.23 13.14
CA PHE A 320 -1.04 1.94 13.83
C PHE A 320 -2.46 1.45 14.16
N ALA A 321 -3.48 1.92 13.43
CA ALA A 321 -4.85 1.47 13.61
C ALA A 321 -5.01 -0.02 13.28
N ASP A 322 -6.05 -0.67 13.81
CA ASP A 322 -6.39 -2.07 13.48
C ASP A 322 -5.21 -3.04 13.68
N ASN A 323 -4.71 -3.06 14.92
CA ASN A 323 -3.61 -3.92 15.35
C ASN A 323 -3.98 -4.61 16.67
N ALA A 324 -3.01 -5.26 17.33
CA ALA A 324 -3.18 -5.94 18.61
C ALA A 324 -2.30 -5.32 19.71
N LEU A 325 -2.02 -4.01 19.62
CA LEU A 325 -1.13 -3.34 20.58
C LEU A 325 -1.73 -3.42 21.98
N GLN A 326 -0.92 -3.80 22.96
CA GLN A 326 -1.36 -3.91 24.36
C GLN A 326 -0.84 -2.76 25.22
N THR A 327 0.31 -2.21 24.84
CA THR A 327 1.02 -1.15 25.54
C THR A 327 1.68 -0.22 24.54
N LEU A 328 1.91 1.02 24.95
CA LEU A 328 2.65 2.01 24.19
C LEU A 328 4.00 2.33 24.87
N PRO A 329 5.01 2.79 24.11
CA PRO A 329 6.26 3.28 24.70
C PRO A 329 6.01 4.55 25.54
N SER A 330 6.88 4.79 26.52
CA SER A 330 6.84 6.01 27.34
C SER A 330 7.48 7.22 26.67
N HIS A 331 8.13 7.04 25.52
CA HIS A 331 8.83 8.09 24.78
C HIS A 331 8.59 7.94 23.27
N TRP A 332 8.17 9.03 22.63
CA TRP A 332 7.81 9.11 21.21
C TRP A 332 8.77 9.97 20.39
N GLY A 333 10.01 10.14 20.84
CA GLY A 333 10.95 11.08 20.23
C GLY A 333 10.53 12.53 20.44
N GLU A 334 10.41 13.27 19.34
CA GLU A 334 10.07 14.72 19.32
C GLU A 334 8.60 14.96 18.92
N LEU A 335 7.76 13.94 18.93
CA LEU A 335 6.36 14.03 18.51
C LEU A 335 5.55 14.97 19.44
N GLN A 336 4.87 15.95 18.84
CA GLN A 336 4.03 16.93 19.55
C GLN A 336 2.53 16.61 19.49
N GLU A 337 2.13 15.72 18.59
CA GLU A 337 0.73 15.39 18.34
C GLU A 337 0.58 13.89 18.13
N ILE A 338 -0.43 13.30 18.76
CA ILE A 338 -0.94 11.98 18.37
C ILE A 338 -2.08 12.21 17.39
N PRO A 339 -1.92 11.87 16.10
CA PRO A 339 -2.90 12.20 15.07
C PRO A 339 -4.21 11.43 15.22
N ALA A 340 -5.19 11.82 14.39
CA ALA A 340 -6.47 11.14 14.29
C ALA A 340 -6.32 9.63 14.07
N GLU A 341 -7.07 8.83 14.83
CA GLU A 341 -7.11 7.37 14.78
C GLU A 341 -5.75 6.64 14.90
N ALA A 342 -4.66 7.33 15.30
CA ALA A 342 -3.30 6.79 15.23
C ALA A 342 -3.14 5.39 15.86
N PHE A 343 -3.86 5.11 16.94
CA PHE A 343 -3.88 3.84 17.67
C PHE A 343 -5.30 3.27 17.83
N ALA A 344 -6.24 3.66 16.96
CA ALA A 344 -7.61 3.18 17.02
C ALA A 344 -7.69 1.65 16.81
N ARG A 345 -8.72 1.01 17.38
CA ARG A 345 -9.05 -0.41 17.18
C ARG A 345 -7.85 -1.33 17.49
N ASN A 346 -7.33 -1.18 18.70
CA ASN A 346 -6.25 -1.99 19.26
C ASN A 346 -6.71 -2.66 20.58
N THR A 347 -5.79 -3.24 21.34
CA THR A 347 -6.07 -3.88 22.65
C THR A 347 -5.34 -3.19 23.81
N ILE A 348 -5.11 -1.87 23.69
CA ILE A 348 -4.31 -1.12 24.67
C ILE A 348 -5.06 -1.10 25.99
N THR A 349 -4.40 -1.52 27.07
CA THR A 349 -5.02 -1.57 28.41
C THR A 349 -4.57 -0.43 29.31
N ALA A 350 -3.35 0.07 29.10
CA ALA A 350 -2.77 1.16 29.87
C ALA A 350 -2.00 2.12 28.96
N LEU A 351 -2.15 3.40 29.24
CA LEU A 351 -1.38 4.49 28.63
C LEU A 351 -0.09 4.71 29.45
N PRO A 352 0.98 5.27 28.84
CA PRO A 352 2.17 5.64 29.58
C PRO A 352 1.86 6.77 30.57
N ALA A 353 2.60 6.82 31.68
CA ALA A 353 2.43 7.85 32.71
C ALA A 353 2.69 9.28 32.17
N THR A 354 3.39 9.41 31.05
CA THR A 354 3.60 10.65 30.31
C THR A 354 3.65 10.34 28.81
N PHE A 355 3.14 11.26 27.99
CA PHE A 355 3.31 11.22 26.52
C PHE A 355 4.57 11.99 26.06
N GLY A 356 5.43 12.44 26.98
CA GLY A 356 6.62 13.21 26.66
C GLY A 356 6.26 14.62 26.16
N ALA A 357 6.62 14.93 24.92
CA ALA A 357 6.43 16.25 24.29
C ALA A 357 5.05 16.44 23.62
N VAL A 358 4.19 15.41 23.63
CA VAL A 358 2.85 15.48 23.02
C VAL A 358 2.00 16.49 23.79
N THR A 359 1.38 17.41 23.04
CA THR A 359 0.46 18.44 23.53
C THR A 359 -0.94 18.33 22.91
N HIS A 360 -1.12 17.48 21.89
CA HIS A 360 -2.40 17.30 21.19
C HIS A 360 -2.72 15.82 20.95
N ILE A 361 -3.96 15.41 21.21
CA ILE A 361 -4.49 14.08 20.89
C ILE A 361 -5.68 14.26 19.95
N GLY A 362 -5.50 13.80 18.72
CA GLY A 362 -6.45 13.96 17.63
C GLY A 362 -7.67 13.07 17.73
N VAL A 363 -8.59 13.31 16.77
CA VAL A 363 -9.91 12.66 16.70
C VAL A 363 -9.78 11.13 16.72
N GLY A 364 -10.46 10.46 17.64
CA GLY A 364 -10.47 8.99 17.68
C GLY A 364 -9.10 8.32 17.91
N ALA A 365 -8.06 9.06 18.33
CA ALA A 365 -6.68 8.57 18.41
C ALA A 365 -6.51 7.21 19.12
N PHE A 366 -7.31 6.97 20.16
CA PHE A 366 -7.33 5.73 20.96
C PHE A 366 -8.70 5.04 20.95
N GLN A 367 -9.58 5.36 20.00
CA GLN A 367 -10.92 4.79 19.95
C GLN A 367 -10.89 3.27 19.85
N GLY A 368 -11.81 2.58 20.55
CA GLY A 368 -11.97 1.13 20.41
C GLY A 368 -10.81 0.33 20.99
N ASN A 369 -10.35 0.70 22.18
CA ASN A 369 -9.28 0.01 22.91
C ASN A 369 -9.83 -0.60 24.23
N GLN A 370 -8.94 -0.97 25.16
CA GLN A 370 -9.29 -1.55 26.46
C GLN A 370 -8.77 -0.69 27.61
N ILE A 371 -8.60 0.63 27.39
CA ILE A 371 -7.98 1.54 28.34
C ILE A 371 -8.90 1.71 29.56
N ILE A 372 -8.36 1.48 30.75
CA ILE A 372 -9.12 1.53 32.02
C ILE A 372 -8.98 2.87 32.75
N GLU A 373 -7.90 3.60 32.51
CA GLU A 373 -7.60 4.90 33.12
C GLU A 373 -6.74 5.76 32.18
N VAL A 374 -6.83 7.07 32.35
CA VAL A 374 -5.98 8.07 31.68
C VAL A 374 -4.98 8.67 32.68
N PRO A 375 -3.75 9.05 32.27
CA PRO A 375 -2.76 9.58 33.18
C PRO A 375 -3.17 10.93 33.77
N ALA A 376 -2.70 11.23 34.98
CA ALA A 376 -2.88 12.55 35.57
C ALA A 376 -2.04 13.61 34.82
N ALA A 377 -2.60 14.82 34.68
CA ALA A 377 -2.03 16.02 34.08
C ALA A 377 -2.11 16.17 32.54
N PRO A 378 -3.19 16.73 31.99
CA PRO A 378 -3.15 17.25 30.64
C PRO A 378 -2.85 18.75 30.65
N ALA A 379 -1.69 19.11 30.10
CA ALA A 379 -1.59 20.28 29.23
C ALA A 379 -1.88 19.87 27.77
N LEU A 380 -2.77 18.90 27.60
CA LEU A 380 -3.11 18.24 26.35
C LEU A 380 -4.43 18.81 25.83
N ALA A 381 -4.45 19.26 24.58
CA ALA A 381 -5.69 19.37 23.83
C ALA A 381 -6.12 17.96 23.38
N VAL A 382 -7.42 17.69 23.45
CA VAL A 382 -8.02 16.40 23.10
C VAL A 382 -9.20 16.68 22.19
N ASP A 383 -9.19 16.08 21.01
CA ASP A 383 -10.26 16.21 20.03
C ASP A 383 -11.38 15.17 20.28
N ASP A 384 -12.40 15.25 19.43
CA ASP A 384 -13.59 14.43 19.49
C ASP A 384 -13.28 12.92 19.43
N TYR A 385 -14.06 12.13 20.15
CA TYR A 385 -13.96 10.66 20.17
C TYR A 385 -12.58 10.07 20.55
N ALA A 386 -11.62 10.89 21.01
CA ALA A 386 -10.22 10.47 21.21
C ALA A 386 -10.04 9.17 22.02
N PHE A 387 -10.86 8.94 23.04
CA PHE A 387 -10.88 7.75 23.90
C PHE A 387 -12.23 7.03 23.87
N ALA A 388 -13.02 7.21 22.81
CA ALA A 388 -14.31 6.54 22.66
C ALA A 388 -14.16 5.01 22.68
N ASP A 389 -15.20 4.30 23.11
CA ASP A 389 -15.29 2.83 23.10
C ASP A 389 -14.13 2.14 23.83
N ASN A 390 -13.81 2.63 25.04
CA ASN A 390 -12.79 2.08 25.93
C ASN A 390 -13.42 1.48 27.21
N ARG A 391 -12.60 1.28 28.26
CA ARG A 391 -13.02 0.69 29.55
C ARG A 391 -12.81 1.67 30.73
N LEU A 392 -12.82 2.97 30.47
CA LEU A 392 -12.59 3.99 31.49
C LEU A 392 -13.67 3.90 32.57
N LEU A 393 -13.22 3.74 33.81
CA LEU A 393 -14.07 3.75 35.01
C LEU A 393 -14.07 5.11 35.71
N THR A 394 -13.00 5.87 35.53
CA THR A 394 -12.77 7.19 36.13
C THR A 394 -11.83 7.99 35.24
N VAL A 395 -11.82 9.31 35.45
CA VAL A 395 -10.79 10.21 34.93
C VAL A 395 -10.32 11.12 36.08
N PRO A 396 -9.04 11.52 36.11
CA PRO A 396 -8.54 12.49 37.08
C PRO A 396 -9.21 13.86 36.91
N SER A 397 -9.36 14.64 37.99
CA SER A 397 -9.92 16.00 37.96
C SER A 397 -9.18 16.97 37.03
N SER A 398 -7.92 16.68 36.71
CA SER A 398 -7.15 17.46 35.72
C SER A 398 -7.71 17.37 34.29
N TRP A 399 -8.58 16.39 34.00
CA TRP A 399 -9.20 16.23 32.68
C TRP A 399 -10.52 16.99 32.51
N GLU A 400 -11.06 17.63 33.56
CA GLU A 400 -12.35 18.34 33.49
C GLU A 400 -12.39 19.39 32.36
N GLN A 401 -11.37 20.26 32.29
CA GLN A 401 -11.33 21.32 31.28
C GLN A 401 -11.03 20.79 29.87
N VAL A 402 -10.26 19.71 29.80
CA VAL A 402 -9.89 19.07 28.53
C VAL A 402 -11.11 18.45 27.88
N LEU A 403 -11.94 17.76 28.67
CA LEU A 403 -13.12 17.07 28.19
C LEU A 403 -14.31 18.02 27.93
N ALA A 404 -14.29 19.24 28.49
CA ALA A 404 -15.40 20.18 28.39
C ALA A 404 -15.72 20.63 26.96
N HIS A 405 -14.79 20.51 26.02
CA HIS A 405 -14.92 20.99 24.63
C HIS A 405 -14.68 19.90 23.58
N SER A 406 -14.57 18.64 24.00
CA SER A 406 -14.29 17.50 23.12
C SER A 406 -15.53 16.61 23.03
N GLU A 407 -16.16 16.57 21.88
CA GLU A 407 -17.41 15.84 21.68
C GLU A 407 -17.17 14.33 21.68
N GLY A 408 -17.91 13.60 22.52
CA GLY A 408 -17.85 12.14 22.55
C GLY A 408 -16.47 11.57 22.87
N SER A 409 -15.53 12.37 23.38
CA SER A 409 -14.13 11.97 23.59
C SER A 409 -13.97 10.77 24.51
N ILE A 410 -14.96 10.47 25.36
CA ILE A 410 -15.02 9.27 26.18
C ILE A 410 -16.35 8.52 26.01
N ALA A 411 -17.05 8.74 24.90
CA ALA A 411 -18.29 8.02 24.57
C ALA A 411 -18.06 6.49 24.61
N GLY A 412 -19.10 5.73 24.96
CA GLY A 412 -19.00 4.26 25.03
C GLY A 412 -18.19 3.69 26.20
N ASN A 413 -17.62 4.54 27.07
CA ASN A 413 -16.93 4.07 28.29
C ASN A 413 -17.92 3.77 29.43
N PRO A 414 -17.61 2.81 30.32
CA PRO A 414 -18.45 2.48 31.48
C PRO A 414 -18.80 3.68 32.37
N LEU A 415 -17.88 4.64 32.52
CA LEU A 415 -18.10 5.84 33.35
C LEU A 415 -19.21 6.76 32.82
N CYS A 416 -19.51 6.72 31.51
CA CYS A 416 -20.63 7.47 30.93
C CYS A 416 -22.00 6.88 31.33
N GLY A 417 -22.03 5.66 31.89
CA GLY A 417 -23.25 5.01 32.36
C GLY A 417 -24.27 4.70 31.24
N GLN A 418 -25.45 4.23 31.64
CA GLN A 418 -26.62 3.99 30.76
C GLN A 418 -27.66 5.12 30.86
N GLN A 419 -27.39 6.19 31.61
CA GLN A 419 -28.39 7.23 31.88
C GLN A 419 -28.01 8.54 31.19
N PRO A 420 -28.89 9.07 30.33
CA PRO A 420 -28.73 10.39 29.76
C PRO A 420 -29.02 11.38 30.88
N THR A 421 -28.00 12.13 31.30
CA THR A 421 -28.25 13.24 32.19
C THR A 421 -27.57 14.47 31.64
N ASP A 422 -28.35 15.53 31.45
CA ASP A 422 -27.85 16.91 31.26
C ASP A 422 -26.97 17.37 32.45
N THR A 423 -26.85 16.56 33.51
CA THR A 423 -25.98 16.81 34.65
C THR A 423 -24.58 16.21 34.45
N PRO A 424 -23.53 16.95 34.83
CA PRO A 424 -22.17 16.42 34.83
C PRO A 424 -22.01 15.15 35.68
N ILE A 425 -21.22 14.19 35.19
CA ILE A 425 -20.89 12.96 35.92
C ILE A 425 -19.78 13.28 36.93
N MET A 426 -19.96 12.85 38.18
CA MET A 426 -18.92 12.93 39.22
C MET A 426 -18.15 11.62 39.27
N THR A 427 -16.86 11.63 38.96
CA THR A 427 -16.01 10.42 39.10
C THR A 427 -15.60 10.18 40.56
N ALA A 428 -15.15 8.95 40.85
CA ALA A 428 -14.62 8.59 42.17
C ALA A 428 -13.41 9.45 42.57
N ASP A 429 -12.67 9.96 41.58
CA ASP A 429 -11.53 10.87 41.77
C ASP A 429 -11.94 12.36 41.84
N GLY A 430 -13.24 12.63 41.88
CA GLY A 430 -13.80 13.96 42.07
C GLY A 430 -13.92 14.80 40.80
N ALA A 431 -13.69 14.23 39.61
CA ALA A 431 -13.81 14.95 38.34
C ALA A 431 -15.27 15.19 37.95
N ARG A 432 -15.60 16.39 37.50
CA ARG A 432 -16.85 16.79 36.85
C ARG A 432 -16.76 16.65 35.33
N ILE A 433 -17.36 15.59 34.79
CA ILE A 433 -17.36 15.32 33.35
C ILE A 433 -18.57 15.97 32.69
N ALA A 434 -18.35 16.81 31.69
CA ALA A 434 -19.43 17.43 30.91
C ALA A 434 -20.17 16.37 30.06
N PRO A 435 -21.52 16.43 29.95
CA PRO A 435 -22.29 15.46 29.15
C PRO A 435 -21.84 15.33 27.69
N ILE A 436 -21.34 16.42 27.10
CA ILE A 436 -20.80 16.46 25.73
C ILE A 436 -19.64 15.46 25.53
N ALA A 437 -18.82 15.23 26.56
CA ALA A 437 -17.70 14.27 26.50
C ALA A 437 -18.17 12.82 26.36
N CYS A 438 -19.39 12.52 26.82
CA CYS A 438 -20.04 11.23 26.66
C CYS A 438 -20.87 11.12 25.36
N GLY A 439 -20.85 12.16 24.51
CA GLY A 439 -21.61 12.20 23.25
C GLY A 439 -23.10 12.48 23.46
N TYR A 440 -23.48 13.00 24.63
CA TYR A 440 -24.85 13.40 24.89
C TYR A 440 -25.07 14.86 24.53
N TYR A 441 -26.07 15.10 23.68
CA TYR A 441 -26.57 16.43 23.37
C TYR A 441 -27.79 16.71 24.23
N PRO A 442 -27.82 17.79 25.02
CA PRO A 442 -29.09 18.25 25.59
C PRO A 442 -30.06 18.50 24.43
N GLU A 443 -31.27 17.96 24.51
CA GLU A 443 -32.32 18.35 23.56
C GLU A 443 -32.40 19.88 23.56
N PRO A 444 -32.52 20.55 22.39
CA PRO A 444 -32.76 21.98 22.37
C PRO A 444 -34.00 22.25 23.23
N ALA A 445 -33.85 23.10 24.25
CA ALA A 445 -34.95 23.48 25.12
C ALA A 445 -36.14 23.83 24.23
N VAL A 446 -37.23 23.06 24.36
CA VAL A 446 -38.50 23.37 23.71
C VAL A 446 -38.83 24.79 24.13
N LEU A 447 -38.67 25.74 23.20
CA LEU A 447 -39.17 27.09 23.40
C LEU A 447 -40.66 26.93 23.67
N PRO A 448 -41.22 27.55 24.74
CA PRO A 448 -42.65 27.46 24.99
C PRO A 448 -43.41 27.90 23.72
N ASP A 449 -44.43 27.13 23.34
CA ASP A 449 -45.25 27.25 22.11
C ASP A 449 -45.93 28.63 21.90
N ASP A 450 -45.62 29.64 22.70
CA ASP A 450 -46.34 30.92 22.78
C ASP A 450 -45.72 32.07 21.97
N GLU A 451 -44.70 31.84 21.13
CA GLU A 451 -44.14 32.89 20.24
C GLU A 451 -44.10 32.51 18.75
N LEU A 452 -45.06 31.69 18.28
CA LEU A 452 -45.38 31.66 16.86
C LEU A 452 -46.37 32.80 16.56
N GLU A 453 -45.86 33.92 16.05
CA GLU A 453 -46.70 34.88 15.35
C GLU A 453 -47.51 34.14 14.27
N PRO A 454 -48.83 34.37 14.14
CA PRO A 454 -49.64 33.66 13.17
C PRO A 454 -49.17 34.00 11.75
N GLU A 455 -48.96 32.98 10.92
CA GLU A 455 -48.61 33.18 9.51
C GLU A 455 -49.63 34.09 8.81
N PRO A 456 -49.18 35.05 7.98
CA PRO A 456 -50.09 35.95 7.30
C PRO A 456 -50.96 35.14 6.33
N THR A 457 -52.27 35.35 6.43
CA THR A 457 -53.22 34.67 5.55
C THR A 457 -53.11 35.22 4.12
N ASN A 458 -53.48 34.40 3.12
CA ASN A 458 -53.49 34.77 1.69
C ASN A 458 -54.32 36.02 1.32
N ALA A 459 -55.02 36.64 2.27
CA ALA A 459 -55.65 37.95 2.09
C ALA A 459 -54.63 39.11 2.15
N ASP A 460 -53.52 38.96 2.86
CA ASP A 460 -52.52 40.04 3.05
C ASP A 460 -51.57 40.18 1.85
N LEU A 461 -51.45 39.14 1.00
CA LEU A 461 -50.63 39.16 -0.22
C LEU A 461 -51.32 39.81 -1.44
N ALA A 462 -52.58 40.25 -1.31
CA ALA A 462 -53.31 40.88 -2.42
C ALA A 462 -53.21 42.42 -2.45
N GLN A 463 -52.54 43.05 -1.46
CA GLN A 463 -52.40 44.51 -1.38
C GLN A 463 -51.03 45.05 -1.79
N THR A 464 -50.15 44.19 -2.32
CA THR A 464 -48.89 44.58 -2.97
C THR A 464 -48.79 43.92 -4.35
N ARG A 465 -49.57 44.46 -5.31
CA ARG A 465 -49.32 44.37 -6.74
C ARG A 465 -49.65 45.68 -7.42
#